data_AF-A0A133VE00-F1
#
_entry.id   AF-A0A133VE00-F1
#
_cell.length_a   1.000
_cell.length_b   1.000
_cell.length_c   1.000
_cell.angle_alpha   90.00
_cell.angle_beta   90.00
_cell.angle_gamma   90.00
#
_symmetry.space_group_name_H-M   'P 1'
#
loop_
_entity.id
_entity.type
_entity.pdbx_description
1 polymer ?
#
loop_
_entity_poly.entity_id
_entity_poly.type
_entity_poly.pdbx_seq_one_letter_code
_entity_poly.pdbx_strand_id
1 'polypeptide(L)'
;MEPKDEVNKVEEWIEENPLARVLLEKSGLDKGVLKTLLLYYWSEDVTFEGLAQRLDLKKPGAWKRWRKGLDTIIQSFYTIELAVYSGILDAETAKLLAEDLQDYVELTEEEGDLEAIRDRLEKRMVELKGQGF
;
A
#
# COMPACT_ATOMS: atom_id res chain seq x y z
N MET A 1 -2.26 -22.10 -5.08
CA MET A 1 -1.02 -21.46 -5.58
C MET A 1 0.09 -21.83 -4.60
N GLU A 2 1.31 -22.18 -5.06
CA GLU A 2 2.35 -22.56 -4.11
C GLU A 2 2.89 -21.31 -3.38
N PRO A 3 3.34 -21.42 -2.11
CA PRO A 3 3.84 -20.28 -1.33
C PRO A 3 5.01 -19.53 -2.00
N LYS A 4 5.80 -20.20 -2.85
CA LYS A 4 6.88 -19.58 -3.62
C LYS A 4 6.36 -18.73 -4.78
N ASP A 5 5.28 -19.13 -5.42
CA ASP A 5 4.67 -18.38 -6.53
C ASP A 5 4.11 -17.05 -6.03
N GLU A 6 3.51 -17.04 -4.83
CA GLU A 6 3.03 -15.81 -4.17
C GLU A 6 4.17 -14.82 -3.88
N VAL A 7 5.29 -15.33 -3.38
CA VAL A 7 6.47 -14.51 -3.05
C VAL A 7 7.05 -13.87 -4.30
N ASN A 8 7.18 -14.64 -5.38
CA ASN A 8 7.67 -14.16 -6.67
C ASN A 8 6.71 -13.13 -7.28
N LYS A 9 5.41 -13.42 -7.29
CA LYS A 9 4.39 -12.49 -7.80
C LYS A 9 4.41 -11.13 -7.09
N VAL A 10 4.52 -11.14 -5.76
CA VAL A 10 4.63 -9.88 -4.98
C VAL A 10 5.93 -9.15 -5.31
N GLU A 11 7.03 -9.88 -5.45
CA GLU A 11 8.33 -9.28 -5.77
C GLU A 11 8.38 -8.69 -7.17
N GLU A 12 7.91 -9.43 -8.17
CA GLU A 12 7.72 -8.97 -9.55
C GLU A 12 6.82 -7.73 -9.58
N TRP A 13 5.67 -7.75 -8.88
CA TRP A 13 4.79 -6.59 -8.82
C TRP A 13 5.49 -5.35 -8.24
N ILE A 14 6.27 -5.49 -7.17
CA ILE A 14 7.02 -4.34 -6.60
C ILE A 14 8.10 -3.83 -7.57
N GLU A 15 8.76 -4.71 -8.33
CA GLU A 15 9.89 -4.34 -9.19
C GLU A 15 9.48 -3.83 -10.57
N GLU A 16 8.39 -4.37 -11.12
CA GLU A 16 7.95 -4.11 -12.48
C GLU A 16 6.85 -3.06 -12.54
N ASN A 17 6.06 -2.87 -11.47
CA ASN A 17 5.04 -1.83 -11.43
C ASN A 17 5.69 -0.45 -11.15
N PRO A 18 5.72 0.47 -12.13
CA PRO A 18 6.40 1.77 -11.97
C PRO A 18 5.77 2.63 -10.87
N LEU A 19 4.46 2.49 -10.67
CA LEU A 19 3.71 3.20 -9.65
C LEU A 19 4.06 2.68 -8.25
N ALA A 20 4.11 1.36 -8.06
CA ALA A 20 4.51 0.76 -6.79
C ALA A 20 5.91 1.22 -6.36
N ARG A 21 6.84 1.36 -7.31
CA ARG A 21 8.20 1.86 -7.04
C ARG A 21 8.21 3.30 -6.59
N VAL A 22 7.52 4.19 -7.31
CA VAL A 22 7.45 5.61 -6.97
C VAL A 22 6.81 5.82 -5.60
N LEU A 23 5.70 5.13 -5.33
CA LEU A 23 5.04 5.20 -4.03
C LEU A 23 5.95 4.68 -2.92
N LEU A 24 6.63 3.55 -3.14
CA LEU A 24 7.56 3.00 -2.17
C LEU A 24 8.71 3.97 -1.86
N GLU A 25 9.29 4.60 -2.88
CA GLU A 25 10.39 5.59 -2.75
C GLU A 25 9.99 6.82 -1.93
N LYS A 26 8.72 7.23 -1.99
CA LYS A 26 8.20 8.40 -1.26
C LYS A 26 7.54 8.04 0.08
N SER A 27 7.24 6.76 0.30
CA SER A 27 6.61 6.29 1.52
C SER A 27 7.59 6.14 2.69
N GLY A 28 7.05 5.97 3.90
CA GLY A 28 7.84 5.56 5.07
C GLY A 28 8.17 4.06 5.12
N LEU A 29 7.79 3.28 4.10
CA LEU A 29 7.97 1.83 4.08
C LEU A 29 9.26 1.44 3.36
N ASP A 30 9.92 0.39 3.83
CA ASP A 30 10.99 -0.27 3.08
C ASP A 30 10.43 -1.44 2.24
N LYS A 31 11.15 -1.86 1.19
CA LYS A 31 10.71 -2.94 0.28
C LYS A 31 10.35 -4.22 1.03
N GLY A 32 11.12 -4.58 2.06
CA GLY A 32 10.88 -5.78 2.86
C GLY A 32 9.60 -5.69 3.68
N VAL A 33 9.30 -4.52 4.25
CA VAL A 33 8.06 -4.25 4.98
C VAL A 33 6.87 -4.27 4.03
N LEU A 34 6.93 -3.59 2.88
CA LEU A 34 5.85 -3.62 1.88
C LEU A 34 5.58 -5.06 1.41
N LYS A 35 6.62 -5.82 1.04
CA LYS A 35 6.49 -7.25 0.67
C LYS A 35 5.80 -8.07 1.76
N THR A 36 6.11 -7.81 3.02
CA THR A 36 5.49 -8.51 4.16
C THR A 36 4.01 -8.17 4.31
N LEU A 37 3.62 -6.92 4.11
CA LEU A 37 2.22 -6.49 4.14
C LEU A 37 1.43 -7.10 2.97
N LEU A 38 1.97 -7.04 1.76
CA LEU A 38 1.31 -7.59 0.57
C LEU A 38 1.10 -9.10 0.70
N LEU A 39 2.11 -9.85 1.14
CA LEU A 39 1.96 -11.29 1.41
C LEU A 39 0.96 -11.58 2.53
N TYR A 40 0.73 -10.65 3.45
CA TYR A 40 -0.27 -10.82 4.49
C TYR A 40 -1.70 -10.59 3.99
N TYR A 41 -1.91 -9.55 3.18
CA TYR A 41 -3.24 -9.15 2.73
C TYR A 41 -3.69 -9.77 1.41
N TRP A 42 -2.76 -10.24 0.57
CA TRP A 42 -3.10 -10.86 -0.73
C TRP A 42 -3.16 -12.39 -0.67
N SER A 43 -2.66 -12.99 0.39
CA SER A 43 -2.76 -14.44 0.61
C SER A 43 -4.00 -14.76 1.45
N GLU A 44 -4.76 -15.76 1.04
CA GLU A 44 -5.87 -16.29 1.84
C GLU A 44 -5.35 -16.97 3.13
N ASP A 45 -6.05 -16.75 4.25
CA ASP A 45 -5.82 -17.39 5.55
C ASP A 45 -4.36 -17.40 6.04
N VAL A 46 -3.59 -16.33 5.78
CA VAL A 46 -2.19 -16.28 6.17
C VAL A 46 -2.02 -16.23 7.69
N THR A 47 -1.24 -17.17 8.22
CA THR A 47 -0.74 -17.12 9.60
C THR A 47 0.66 -16.51 9.64
N PHE A 48 1.08 -15.97 10.80
CA PHE A 48 2.46 -15.50 10.97
C PHE A 48 3.51 -16.61 10.83
N GLU A 49 3.13 -17.87 11.03
CA GLU A 49 4.00 -19.02 10.77
C GLU A 49 4.21 -19.20 9.25
N GLY A 50 3.11 -19.21 8.48
CA GLY A 50 3.17 -19.30 7.02
C GLY A 50 3.86 -18.09 6.38
N LEU A 51 3.64 -16.89 6.92
CA LEU A 51 4.33 -15.68 6.48
C LEU A 51 5.84 -15.75 6.76
N ALA A 52 6.22 -16.30 7.91
CA ALA A 52 7.62 -16.48 8.27
C ALA A 52 8.34 -17.47 7.36
N GLN A 53 7.69 -18.59 7.01
CA GLN A 53 8.21 -19.56 6.04
C GLN A 53 8.41 -18.94 4.65
N ARG A 54 7.44 -18.18 4.15
CA ARG A 54 7.51 -17.48 2.86
C ARG A 54 8.65 -16.45 2.79
N LEU A 55 8.95 -15.80 3.91
CA LEU A 55 9.95 -14.73 3.99
C LEU A 55 11.34 -15.21 4.45
N ASP A 56 11.51 -16.50 4.71
CA ASP A 56 12.70 -17.07 5.36
C ASP A 56 13.07 -16.34 6.67
N LEU A 57 12.06 -16.16 7.52
CA LEU A 57 12.17 -15.51 8.83
C LEU A 57 11.73 -16.46 9.94
N LYS A 58 12.05 -16.08 11.18
CA LYS A 58 11.36 -16.64 12.36
C LYS A 58 10.01 -15.95 12.54
N LYS A 59 9.02 -16.67 13.07
CA LYS A 59 7.67 -16.15 13.37
C LYS A 59 7.65 -14.77 14.07
N PRO A 60 8.45 -14.51 15.13
CA PRO A 60 8.48 -13.18 15.76
C PRO A 60 9.01 -12.08 14.82
N GLY A 61 9.92 -12.43 13.90
CA GLY A 61 10.47 -11.52 12.90
C GLY A 61 9.42 -11.12 11.86
N ALA A 62 8.64 -12.08 11.37
CA ALA A 62 7.53 -11.81 10.45
C ALA A 62 6.46 -10.91 11.10
N TRP A 63 6.07 -11.23 12.34
CA TRP A 63 5.13 -10.39 13.11
C TRP A 63 5.66 -8.97 13.32
N LYS A 64 6.92 -8.82 13.75
CA LYS A 64 7.52 -7.49 14.00
C LYS A 64 7.60 -6.66 12.72
N ARG A 65 7.93 -7.27 11.59
CA ARG A 65 8.04 -6.59 10.29
C ARG A 65 6.66 -6.17 9.78
N TRP A 66 5.66 -7.04 9.88
CA TRP A 66 4.27 -6.70 9.58
C TRP A 66 3.77 -5.55 10.46
N ARG A 67 4.02 -5.65 11.78
CA ARG A 67 3.61 -4.62 12.75
C ARG A 67 4.24 -3.27 12.46
N LYS A 68 5.54 -3.24 12.14
CA LYS A 68 6.25 -2.02 11.71
C LYS A 68 5.53 -1.35 10.54
N GLY A 69 5.13 -2.12 9.53
CA GLY A 69 4.43 -1.59 8.37
C GLY A 69 3.08 -0.97 8.73
N LEU A 70 2.29 -1.63 9.57
CA LEU A 70 1.03 -1.08 10.05
C LEU A 70 1.20 0.18 10.90
N ASP A 71 2.17 0.18 11.81
CA ASP A 71 2.44 1.35 12.64
C ASP A 71 2.85 2.55 11.76
N THR A 72 3.61 2.32 10.68
CA THR A 72 3.93 3.36 9.70
C THR A 72 2.69 3.88 8.97
N ILE A 73 1.78 3.02 8.50
CA ILE A 73 0.52 3.44 7.84
C ILE A 73 -0.32 4.29 8.80
N ILE A 74 -0.50 3.84 10.03
CA ILE A 74 -1.26 4.55 11.06
C ILE A 74 -0.62 5.91 11.36
N GLN A 75 0.70 5.97 11.49
CA GLN A 75 1.43 7.22 11.71
C GLN A 75 1.25 8.19 10.53
N SER A 76 1.34 7.70 9.29
CA SER A 76 1.07 8.52 8.09
C SER A 76 -0.35 9.06 8.08
N PHE A 77 -1.35 8.23 8.42
CA PHE A 77 -2.74 8.68 8.55
C PHE A 77 -2.88 9.83 9.55
N TYR A 78 -2.37 9.67 10.78
CA TYR A 78 -2.42 10.75 11.77
C TYR A 78 -1.62 12.00 11.37
N THR A 79 -0.57 11.85 10.56
CA THR A 79 0.20 12.98 10.03
C THR A 79 -0.65 13.79 9.04
N ILE A 80 -1.39 13.12 8.17
CA ILE A 80 -2.34 13.76 7.24
C ILE A 80 -3.46 14.45 8.01
N GLU A 81 -4.08 13.76 8.98
CA GLU A 81 -5.13 14.34 9.84
C GLU A 81 -4.65 15.61 10.56
N LEU A 82 -3.42 15.60 11.05
CA LEU A 82 -2.82 16.78 11.68
C LEU A 82 -2.63 17.92 10.67
N ALA A 83 -2.20 17.62 9.44
CA ALA A 83 -2.04 18.62 8.38
C ALA A 83 -3.40 19.24 7.97
N VAL A 84 -4.46 18.44 7.91
CA VAL A 84 -5.83 18.91 7.68
C VAL A 84 -6.28 19.81 8.82
N TYR A 85 -6.18 19.34 10.07
CA TYR A 85 -6.62 20.09 11.25
C TYR A 85 -5.88 21.42 11.42
N SER A 86 -4.60 21.46 11.04
CA SER A 86 -3.76 22.67 11.13
C SER A 86 -3.86 23.58 9.91
N GLY A 87 -4.59 23.21 8.86
CA GLY A 87 -4.71 23.99 7.62
C GLY A 87 -3.41 24.09 6.82
N ILE A 88 -2.52 23.09 6.95
CA ILE A 88 -1.22 23.02 6.24
C ILE A 88 -1.36 22.23 4.93
N LEU A 89 -2.34 21.34 4.83
CA LEU A 89 -2.61 20.58 3.61
C LEU A 89 -3.22 21.49 2.54
N ASP A 90 -2.61 21.56 1.37
CA ASP A 90 -3.13 22.36 0.27
C ASP A 90 -4.40 21.73 -0.32
N ALA A 91 -5.24 22.57 -0.94
CA ALA A 91 -6.57 22.16 -1.40
C ALA A 91 -6.53 21.17 -2.57
N GLU A 92 -5.47 21.19 -3.39
CA GLU A 92 -5.33 20.28 -4.53
C GLU A 92 -4.98 18.88 -4.03
N THR A 93 -3.99 18.76 -3.14
CA THR A 93 -3.64 17.49 -2.49
C THR A 93 -4.80 16.93 -1.68
N ALA A 94 -5.54 17.78 -0.95
CA ALA A 94 -6.71 17.35 -0.20
C ALA A 94 -7.81 16.78 -1.11
N LYS A 95 -8.02 17.39 -2.28
CA LYS A 95 -9.01 16.91 -3.27
C LYS A 95 -8.58 15.57 -3.87
N LEU A 96 -7.31 15.44 -4.27
CA LEU A 96 -6.79 14.17 -4.80
C LEU A 96 -6.92 13.04 -3.77
N LEU A 97 -6.56 13.29 -2.51
CA LEU A 97 -6.71 12.31 -1.43
C LEU A 97 -8.18 11.90 -1.22
N ALA A 98 -9.11 12.86 -1.24
CA ALA A 98 -10.53 12.58 -1.09
C ALA A 98 -11.07 11.71 -2.23
N GLU A 99 -10.68 12.01 -3.47
CA GLU A 99 -11.04 11.23 -4.65
C GLU A 99 -10.47 9.80 -4.61
N ASP A 100 -9.22 9.63 -4.18
CA ASP A 100 -8.59 8.32 -4.00
C ASP A 100 -9.29 7.47 -2.94
N LEU A 101 -9.64 8.08 -1.80
CA LEU A 101 -10.35 7.38 -0.72
C LEU A 101 -11.76 6.99 -1.14
N GLN A 102 -12.47 7.85 -1.88
CA GLN A 102 -13.79 7.52 -2.40
C GLN A 102 -13.73 6.34 -3.39
N ASP A 103 -12.83 6.40 -4.38
CA ASP A 103 -12.64 5.31 -5.35
C ASP A 103 -12.23 3.99 -4.65
N TYR A 104 -11.41 4.05 -3.60
CA TYR A 104 -11.07 2.86 -2.82
C TYR A 104 -12.28 2.27 -2.07
N VAL A 105 -13.14 3.10 -1.50
CA VAL A 105 -14.39 2.63 -0.86
C VAL A 105 -15.28 1.92 -1.87
N GLU A 106 -15.50 2.53 -3.05
CA GLU A 106 -16.27 1.92 -4.14
C GLU A 106 -15.70 0.54 -4.55
N LEU A 107 -14.36 0.42 -4.66
CA LEU A 107 -13.70 -0.87 -4.93
C LEU A 107 -13.97 -1.91 -3.83
N THR A 108 -13.93 -1.51 -2.56
CA THR A 108 -14.10 -2.45 -1.43
C THR A 108 -15.54 -2.90 -1.26
N GLU A 109 -16.51 -2.09 -1.71
CA GLU A 109 -17.94 -2.41 -1.67
C GLU A 109 -18.41 -3.15 -2.94
N GLU A 110 -17.49 -3.43 -3.88
CA GLU A 110 -17.78 -4.02 -5.20
C GLU A 110 -18.81 -3.22 -6.01
N GLU A 111 -18.87 -1.90 -5.78
CA GLU A 111 -19.80 -1.02 -6.47
C GLU A 111 -19.13 -0.40 -7.71
N GLY A 112 -19.86 -0.40 -8.84
CA GLY A 112 -19.42 0.26 -10.09
C GLY A 112 -18.51 -0.58 -11.00
N ASP A 113 -17.78 0.12 -11.88
CA ASP A 113 -16.84 -0.48 -12.83
C ASP A 113 -15.44 -0.53 -12.21
N LEU A 114 -15.08 -1.69 -11.66
CA LEU A 114 -13.84 -1.92 -10.93
C LEU A 114 -12.57 -1.67 -11.77
N GLU A 115 -12.63 -1.90 -13.08
CA GLU A 115 -11.51 -1.65 -13.98
C GLU A 115 -11.35 -0.15 -14.20
N ALA A 116 -12.45 0.55 -14.46
CA ALA A 116 -12.44 2.01 -14.57
C ALA A 116 -12.01 2.71 -13.26
N ILE A 117 -12.35 2.16 -12.09
CA ILE A 117 -11.92 2.72 -10.81
C ILE A 117 -10.40 2.56 -10.62
N ARG A 118 -9.85 1.38 -10.96
CA ARG A 118 -8.40 1.14 -10.92
C ARG A 118 -7.64 2.07 -11.84
N ASP A 119 -8.13 2.27 -13.07
CA ASP A 119 -7.53 3.20 -14.03
C ASP A 119 -7.50 4.64 -13.51
N ARG A 120 -8.58 5.09 -12.84
CA ARG A 120 -8.63 6.44 -12.24
C ARG A 120 -7.61 6.60 -11.11
N LEU A 121 -7.50 5.61 -10.23
CA LEU A 121 -6.51 5.60 -9.15
C LEU A 121 -5.09 5.66 -9.71
N GLU A 122 -4.76 4.80 -10.68
CA GLU A 122 -3.43 4.81 -11.30
C GLU A 122 -3.11 6.16 -11.96
N LYS A 123 -4.09 6.75 -12.66
CA LYS A 123 -3.92 8.05 -13.32
C LYS A 123 -3.66 9.19 -12.32
N ARG A 124 -4.45 9.31 -11.25
CA ARG A 124 -4.25 10.36 -10.23
C ARG A 124 -2.90 10.21 -9.52
N MET A 125 -2.45 8.98 -9.31
CA MET A 125 -1.14 8.74 -8.71
C MET A 125 0.03 9.10 -9.64
N VAL A 126 -0.13 8.95 -10.97
CA VAL A 126 0.85 9.47 -11.94
C VAL A 126 0.85 11.00 -11.95
N GLU A 127 -0.31 11.64 -11.82
CA GLU A 127 -0.42 13.11 -11.75
C GLU A 127 0.33 13.66 -10.52
N LEU A 128 0.23 13.02 -9.35
CA LEU A 128 1.01 13.36 -8.15
C LEU A 128 2.53 13.37 -8.40
N LYS A 129 3.05 12.42 -9.20
CA LYS A 129 4.48 12.38 -9.57
C LYS A 129 4.89 13.58 -10.43
N GLY A 130 3.99 14.08 -11.28
CA GLY A 130 4.24 15.24 -12.14
C GLY A 130 4.35 16.57 -11.37
N GLN A 131 3.85 16.63 -10.14
CA GLN A 131 3.79 17.85 -9.33
C GLN A 131 5.07 18.12 -8.50
N GLY A 132 6.07 17.24 -8.56
CA GLY A 132 7.40 17.53 -8.00
C GLY A 132 7.53 17.38 -6.48
N PHE A 133 6.64 16.61 -5.84
CA PHE A 133 6.81 16.15 -4.45
C PHE A 133 7.78 14.97 -4.36
#